data_AF-A0A914V783-F1
#
_entry.id   AF-A0A914V783-F1
#
_cell.length_a   1.000
_cell.length_b   1.000
_cell.length_c   1.000
_cell.angle_alpha   90.00
_cell.angle_beta   90.00
_cell.angle_gamma   90.00
#
_symmetry.space_group_name_H-M   'P 1'
#
loop_
_entity.id
_entity.type
_entity.pdbx_description
1 polymer ?
#
loop_
_entity_poly.entity_id
_entity_poly.type
_entity_poly.pdbx_seq_one_letter_code
_entity_poly.pdbx_strand_id
1 'polypeptide(L)'
;MRAEERLNHAFTLAESELNVPRLIEPKDFGSEHLDQKSVMTYLLTLLQALPHDRSALVGGGDEAPPSAADAGETVAQPKTPPSQSSDASFKVERSRKSSSSSQKSGAGKSRSKKEMLKEYQARLEEVLAWLLEAEDQLQSMLPVCEADVEIVKRQFKDHEDFMVSLTQSQDSVGLVLHRGQILEQSDKLNTEEAASIHNQITLVNERWESVRQGAMER
;
A
#
# COMPACT_ATOMS: atom_id res chain seq x y z
N MET A 1 -4.30 -27.31 -3.35
CA MET A 1 -2.91 -26.85 -3.13
C MET A 1 -2.89 -25.94 -1.92
N ARG A 2 -2.16 -26.30 -0.86
CA ARG A 2 -2.11 -25.55 0.40
C ARG A 2 -1.32 -24.24 0.23
N ALA A 3 -1.53 -23.26 1.11
CA ALA A 3 -0.85 -21.96 1.04
C ALA A 3 0.67 -22.10 1.13
N GLU A 4 1.15 -22.95 2.04
CA GLU A 4 2.58 -23.25 2.22
C GLU A 4 3.21 -23.87 0.97
N GLU A 5 2.50 -24.77 0.27
CA GLU A 5 2.97 -25.40 -0.97
C GLU A 5 3.16 -24.36 -2.08
N ARG A 6 2.23 -23.39 -2.20
CA ARG A 6 2.34 -22.29 -3.17
C ARG A 6 3.53 -21.38 -2.87
N LEU A 7 3.73 -21.04 -1.59
CA LEU A 7 4.86 -20.20 -1.16
C LEU A 7 6.20 -20.89 -1.39
N ASN A 8 6.29 -22.19 -1.06
CA ASN A 8 7.51 -22.95 -1.29
C ASN A 8 7.85 -23.06 -2.79
N HIS A 9 6.83 -23.24 -3.64
CA HIS A 9 7.00 -23.22 -5.09
C HIS A 9 7.47 -21.85 -5.59
N ALA A 10 6.85 -20.75 -5.14
CA ALA A 10 7.24 -19.39 -5.51
C ALA A 10 8.68 -19.06 -5.09
N PHE A 11 9.10 -19.45 -3.88
CA PHE A 11 10.48 -19.23 -3.40
C PHE A 11 11.50 -20.06 -4.17
N THR A 12 11.14 -21.28 -4.59
CA THR A 12 12.01 -22.12 -5.41
C THR A 12 12.20 -21.53 -6.80
N LEU A 13 11.16 -20.96 -7.39
CA LEU A 13 11.27 -20.23 -8.66
C LEU A 13 12.14 -18.97 -8.51
N ALA A 14 11.94 -18.18 -7.45
CA ALA A 14 12.74 -16.97 -7.23
C ALA A 14 14.23 -17.28 -7.00
N GLU A 15 14.55 -18.38 -6.33
CA GLU A 15 15.92 -18.81 -6.09
C GLU A 15 16.58 -19.37 -7.36
N SER A 16 15.85 -20.15 -8.17
CA SER A 16 16.41 -20.77 -9.38
C SER A 16 16.51 -19.81 -10.57
N GLU A 17 15.51 -18.97 -10.79
CA GLU A 17 15.42 -18.09 -11.97
C GLU A 17 15.99 -16.69 -11.71
N LEU A 18 15.87 -16.18 -10.48
CA LEU A 18 16.21 -14.79 -10.12
C LEU A 18 17.33 -14.70 -9.07
N ASN A 19 17.86 -15.85 -8.61
CA ASN A 19 18.93 -15.94 -7.62
C ASN A 19 18.64 -15.17 -6.31
N VAL A 20 17.35 -15.07 -5.95
CA VAL A 20 16.88 -14.37 -4.74
C VAL A 20 17.02 -15.30 -3.52
N PRO A 21 17.73 -14.87 -2.46
CA PRO A 21 17.89 -15.69 -1.26
C PRO A 21 16.56 -15.83 -0.50
N ARG A 22 16.30 -17.03 0.03
CA ARG A 22 15.14 -17.27 0.91
C ARG A 22 15.36 -16.64 2.28
N LEU A 23 14.87 -15.42 2.44
CA LEU A 23 14.94 -14.68 3.71
C LEU A 23 13.80 -15.04 4.69
N ILE A 24 12.77 -15.73 4.20
CA ILE A 24 11.56 -16.08 4.96
C ILE A 24 11.19 -17.53 4.64
N GLU A 25 10.82 -18.32 5.65
CA GLU A 25 10.33 -19.67 5.42
C GLU A 25 8.82 -19.65 5.10
N PRO A 26 8.32 -20.55 4.23
CA PRO A 26 6.89 -20.66 3.93
C PRO A 26 5.99 -20.84 5.16
N LYS A 27 6.53 -21.44 6.22
CA LYS A 27 5.83 -21.70 7.49
C LYS A 27 5.69 -20.46 8.36
N ASP A 28 6.57 -19.47 8.19
CA ASP A 28 6.56 -18.24 8.98
C ASP A 28 5.32 -17.40 8.69
N PHE A 29 4.68 -17.55 7.53
CA PHE A 29 3.44 -16.86 7.17
C PHE A 29 2.24 -17.28 8.03
N GLY A 30 2.31 -18.42 8.72
CA GLY A 30 1.32 -18.83 9.72
C GLY A 30 1.68 -18.43 11.15
N SER A 31 2.86 -17.84 11.37
CA SER A 31 3.38 -17.46 12.68
C SER A 31 2.95 -16.06 13.07
N GLU A 32 2.58 -15.86 14.34
CA GLU A 32 2.28 -14.53 14.91
C GLU A 32 3.53 -13.64 15.02
N HIS A 33 4.72 -14.16 14.71
CA HIS A 33 6.00 -13.45 14.82
C HIS A 33 6.61 -12.98 13.49
N LEU A 34 5.91 -13.19 12.36
CA LEU A 34 6.40 -12.69 11.07
C LEU A 34 6.31 -11.16 11.02
N ASP A 35 7.48 -10.52 10.99
CA ASP A 35 7.58 -9.05 10.97
C ASP A 35 7.40 -8.46 9.57
N GLN A 36 6.73 -7.31 9.50
CA GLN A 36 6.47 -6.59 8.25
C GLN A 36 7.77 -6.15 7.57
N LYS A 37 8.83 -5.81 8.33
CA LYS A 37 10.11 -5.42 7.74
C LYS A 37 10.80 -6.60 7.07
N SER A 38 10.68 -7.80 7.62
CA SER A 38 11.20 -9.02 6.98
C SER A 38 10.50 -9.29 5.66
N VAL A 39 9.17 -9.20 5.62
CA VAL A 39 8.37 -9.32 4.38
C VAL A 39 8.77 -8.25 3.36
N MET A 40 8.84 -6.99 3.80
CA MET A 40 9.24 -5.87 2.93
C MET A 40 10.65 -6.04 2.37
N THR A 41 11.59 -6.50 3.20
CA THR A 41 12.98 -6.75 2.80
C THR A 41 13.02 -7.83 1.72
N TYR A 42 12.30 -8.94 1.91
CA TYR A 42 12.20 -9.99 0.91
C TYR A 42 11.59 -9.47 -0.41
N LEU A 43 10.49 -8.73 -0.34
CA LEU A 43 9.87 -8.14 -1.53
C LEU A 43 10.79 -7.14 -2.25
N LEU A 44 11.55 -6.33 -1.51
CA LEU A 44 12.56 -5.44 -2.09
C LEU A 44 13.65 -6.23 -2.80
N THR A 45 14.19 -7.29 -2.17
CA THR A 45 15.23 -8.12 -2.79
C THR A 45 14.72 -8.82 -4.05
N LEU A 46 13.46 -9.26 -4.05
CA LEU A 46 12.80 -9.83 -5.21
C LEU A 46 12.63 -8.78 -6.32
N LEU A 47 12.18 -7.58 -5.99
CA LEU A 47 12.00 -6.48 -6.95
C LEU A 47 13.33 -6.06 -7.59
N GLN A 48 14.42 -6.03 -6.83
CA GLN A 48 15.76 -5.70 -7.31
C GLN A 48 16.33 -6.77 -8.26
N ALA A 49 15.93 -8.02 -8.08
CA ALA A 49 16.37 -9.13 -8.91
C ALA A 49 15.56 -9.28 -10.22
N LEU A 50 14.37 -8.67 -10.27
CA LEU A 50 13.58 -8.63 -11.50
C LEU A 50 14.23 -7.67 -12.51
N PRO A 51 14.24 -8.01 -13.80
CA PRO A 51 14.70 -7.09 -14.83
C PRO A 51 13.85 -5.82 -14.76
N HIS A 52 14.49 -4.71 -14.39
CA HIS A 52 13.87 -3.40 -14.45
C HIS A 52 13.68 -3.05 -15.92
N ASP A 53 12.55 -3.46 -16.48
CA ASP A 53 12.14 -3.02 -17.80
C ASP A 53 11.78 -1.53 -17.70
N ARG A 54 12.83 -0.69 -17.66
CA ARG A 54 12.73 0.77 -17.60
C ARG A 54 12.29 1.35 -18.95
N SER A 55 11.79 0.51 -19.87
CA SER A 55 11.54 0.84 -21.26
C SER A 55 10.10 0.65 -21.72
N ALA A 56 9.13 0.54 -20.79
CA ALA A 56 7.69 0.56 -21.13
C ALA A 56 6.99 1.91 -20.91
N LEU A 57 7.70 2.96 -20.44
CA LEU A 57 7.11 4.29 -20.17
C LEU A 57 7.84 5.50 -20.79
N VAL A 58 8.88 5.33 -21.62
CA VAL A 58 9.45 6.46 -22.36
C VAL A 58 9.78 6.02 -23.78
N GLY A 59 8.93 6.43 -24.71
CA GLY A 59 9.20 6.31 -26.13
C GLY A 59 10.33 7.23 -26.56
N GLY A 60 11.33 6.63 -27.22
CA GLY A 60 11.98 7.16 -28.42
C GLY A 60 12.86 8.39 -28.28
N GLY A 61 14.19 8.18 -28.28
CA GLY A 61 15.13 9.23 -28.65
C GLY A 61 16.57 8.92 -28.28
N ASP A 62 17.22 8.11 -29.13
CA ASP A 62 18.66 8.12 -29.49
C ASP A 62 19.70 8.58 -28.46
N GLU A 63 20.61 7.67 -28.10
CA GLU A 63 22.07 7.78 -28.33
C GLU A 63 22.84 6.97 -27.26
N ALA A 64 23.56 5.95 -27.73
CA ALA A 64 24.52 5.19 -26.96
C ALA A 64 25.95 5.72 -27.23
N PRO A 65 26.95 5.22 -26.50
CA PRO A 65 27.68 5.89 -25.43
C PRO A 65 29.02 6.52 -25.91
N PRO A 66 29.79 7.14 -24.99
CA PRO A 66 31.20 6.85 -25.00
C PRO A 66 31.76 6.40 -23.64
N SER A 67 32.70 5.48 -23.78
CA SER A 67 33.58 4.86 -22.80
C SER A 67 34.71 5.80 -22.37
N ALA A 68 35.24 5.48 -21.18
CA ALA A 68 36.63 5.63 -20.75
C ALA A 68 37.05 6.91 -20.01
N ALA A 69 37.48 6.65 -18.77
CA ALA A 69 38.73 7.08 -18.14
C ALA A 69 38.83 8.52 -17.61
N ASP A 70 38.93 8.64 -16.28
CA ASP A 70 40.13 9.09 -15.53
C ASP A 70 39.75 9.08 -14.02
N ALA A 71 40.20 8.10 -13.23
CA ALA A 71 41.46 8.03 -12.47
C ALA A 71 41.47 8.83 -11.14
N GLY A 72 42.07 8.22 -10.11
CA GLY A 72 42.37 8.83 -8.79
C GLY A 72 41.63 8.15 -7.63
N GLU A 73 42.12 7.01 -7.12
CA GLU A 73 42.93 6.93 -5.87
C GLU A 73 42.04 6.95 -4.61
N THR A 74 42.10 6.05 -3.63
CA THR A 74 43.19 5.24 -3.10
C THR A 74 42.66 3.99 -2.38
N VAL A 75 43.43 2.91 -2.54
CA VAL A 75 43.43 1.65 -1.77
C VAL A 75 43.75 1.88 -0.29
N ALA A 76 43.04 1.22 0.64
CA ALA A 76 43.61 0.38 1.72
C ALA A 76 42.62 0.09 2.89
N GLN A 77 42.22 -1.18 3.02
CA GLN A 77 42.14 -1.87 4.32
C GLN A 77 43.35 -2.84 4.41
N PRO A 78 43.72 -3.50 5.53
CA PRO A 78 43.06 -3.63 6.85
C PRO A 78 44.03 -3.51 8.07
N LYS A 79 43.51 -3.51 9.31
CA LYS A 79 43.98 -4.29 10.50
C LYS A 79 43.47 -3.71 11.84
N THR A 80 42.96 -4.60 12.69
CA THR A 80 42.70 -4.46 14.15
C THR A 80 43.95 -4.88 14.96
N PRO A 81 43.95 -4.93 16.31
CA PRO A 81 43.72 -3.93 17.38
C PRO A 81 45.00 -3.80 18.30
N PRO A 82 45.04 -3.14 19.50
CA PRO A 82 44.39 -3.61 20.75
C PRO A 82 43.89 -2.53 21.75
N SER A 83 42.90 -2.96 22.55
CA SER A 83 42.64 -2.77 24.00
C SER A 83 43.01 -1.48 24.77
N GLN A 84 42.01 -0.90 25.46
CA GLN A 84 42.02 -0.39 26.86
C GLN A 84 40.57 0.00 27.24
N SER A 85 39.84 -0.84 27.99
CA SER A 85 39.63 -0.80 29.45
C SER A 85 38.91 0.46 29.98
N SER A 86 37.62 0.32 30.30
CA SER A 86 37.04 0.91 31.52
C SER A 86 35.74 0.22 31.92
N ASP A 87 35.79 -0.28 33.13
CA ASP A 87 34.81 -0.93 34.00
C ASP A 87 33.51 -0.14 34.18
N ALA A 88 32.36 -0.83 34.16
CA ALA A 88 31.21 -0.50 34.99
C ALA A 88 30.25 -1.70 35.05
N SER A 89 30.38 -2.43 36.15
CA SER A 89 29.46 -3.45 36.64
C SER A 89 27.99 -2.99 36.71
N PHE A 90 27.07 -3.76 36.16
CA PHE A 90 25.71 -3.90 36.72
C PHE A 90 25.27 -5.37 36.71
N LYS A 91 24.72 -5.78 37.84
CA LYS A 91 24.57 -7.16 38.31
C LYS A 91 23.55 -7.97 37.52
N VAL A 92 23.92 -9.24 37.32
CA VAL A 92 23.04 -10.37 36.99
C VAL A 92 22.13 -10.65 38.19
N GLU A 93 20.82 -10.70 37.97
CA GLU A 93 19.92 -11.42 38.87
C GLU A 93 18.99 -12.33 38.07
N ARG A 94 19.24 -13.62 38.24
CA ARG A 94 18.42 -14.73 37.80
C ARG A 94 17.06 -14.64 38.50
N SER A 95 15.97 -14.74 37.74
CA SER A 95 14.73 -15.32 38.27
C SER A 95 13.99 -16.07 37.18
N ARG A 96 14.10 -17.40 37.28
CA ARG A 96 13.18 -18.35 36.66
C ARG A 96 11.85 -18.24 37.43
N LYS A 97 10.76 -17.91 36.74
CA LYS A 97 9.42 -18.30 37.18
C LYS A 97 8.61 -18.72 35.97
N SER A 98 8.69 -20.02 35.71
CA SER A 98 7.62 -20.79 35.10
C SER A 98 6.37 -20.63 35.95
N SER A 99 5.38 -19.92 35.41
CA SER A 99 3.98 -20.05 35.82
C SER A 99 3.17 -20.27 34.55
N SER A 100 2.86 -21.54 34.34
CA SER A 100 1.70 -22.02 33.60
C SER A 100 0.50 -21.12 33.91
N SER A 101 0.08 -20.34 32.93
CA SER A 101 -1.27 -19.78 32.87
C SER A 101 -1.74 -19.95 31.44
N SER A 102 -2.41 -21.07 31.21
CA SER A 102 -3.23 -21.31 30.04
C SER A 102 -4.37 -20.29 30.03
N GLN A 103 -4.15 -19.15 29.39
CA GLN A 103 -5.23 -18.25 29.01
C GLN A 103 -5.45 -18.38 27.51
N LYS A 104 -6.34 -19.32 27.20
CA LYS A 104 -7.38 -19.19 26.16
C LYS A 104 -6.87 -18.64 24.82
N SER A 105 -6.41 -19.57 24.00
CA SER A 105 -6.52 -19.50 22.55
C SER A 105 -7.91 -19.04 22.12
N GLY A 106 -7.94 -18.09 21.18
CA GLY A 106 -8.91 -18.08 20.10
C GLY A 106 -10.35 -17.73 20.46
N ALA A 107 -10.61 -16.44 20.62
CA ALA A 107 -11.87 -15.88 20.15
C ALA A 107 -11.52 -14.73 19.22
N GLY A 108 -11.19 -15.06 17.97
CA GLY A 108 -11.31 -14.08 16.89
C GLY A 108 -12.73 -13.53 17.00
N LYS A 109 -12.85 -12.27 17.45
CA LYS A 109 -14.12 -11.62 17.66
C LYS A 109 -14.77 -11.52 16.29
N SER A 110 -15.65 -12.47 15.98
CA SER A 110 -16.51 -12.42 14.80
C SER A 110 -17.22 -11.08 14.88
N ARG A 111 -16.71 -10.07 14.16
CA ARG A 111 -17.34 -8.74 14.07
C ARG A 111 -18.80 -8.97 13.75
N SER A 112 -19.68 -8.37 14.54
CA SER A 112 -21.10 -8.55 14.29
C SER A 112 -21.39 -7.92 12.92
N LYS A 113 -22.16 -8.58 12.07
CA LYS A 113 -22.59 -8.02 10.77
C LYS A 113 -23.17 -6.61 10.94
N LYS A 114 -23.89 -6.37 12.04
CA LYS A 114 -24.45 -5.06 12.37
C LYS A 114 -23.36 -4.00 12.57
N GLU A 115 -22.22 -4.36 13.15
CA GLU A 115 -21.07 -3.47 13.28
C GLU A 115 -20.44 -3.21 11.91
N MET A 116 -20.29 -4.24 11.08
CA MET A 116 -19.74 -4.09 9.71
C MET A 116 -20.63 -3.21 8.84
N LEU A 117 -21.95 -3.39 8.91
CA LEU A 117 -22.92 -2.57 8.18
C LEU A 117 -22.90 -1.13 8.68
N LYS A 118 -22.83 -0.91 9.99
CA LYS A 118 -22.71 0.45 10.56
C LYS A 118 -21.41 1.13 10.10
N GLU A 119 -20.30 0.40 10.11
CA GLU A 119 -19.00 0.92 9.68
C GLU A 119 -18.99 1.22 8.17
N TYR A 120 -19.60 0.36 7.36
CA TYR A 120 -19.81 0.59 5.93
C TYR A 120 -20.65 1.86 5.69
N GLN A 121 -21.80 2.01 6.36
CA GLN A 121 -22.66 3.19 6.18
C GLN A 121 -21.95 4.48 6.58
N ALA A 122 -21.22 4.49 7.70
CA ALA A 122 -20.46 5.68 8.11
C ALA A 122 -19.39 6.09 7.08
N ARG A 123 -18.69 5.10 6.49
CA ARG A 123 -17.69 5.36 5.44
C ARG A 123 -18.33 5.77 4.12
N LEU A 124 -19.47 5.18 3.77
CA LEU A 124 -20.23 5.54 2.59
C LEU A 124 -20.67 7.01 2.66
N GLU A 125 -21.18 7.47 3.81
CA GLU A 125 -21.57 8.86 4.02
C GLU A 125 -20.37 9.82 3.87
N GLU A 126 -19.23 9.48 4.45
CA GLU A 126 -17.97 10.25 4.31
C GLU A 126 -17.57 10.39 2.84
N VAL A 127 -17.58 9.29 2.09
CA VAL A 127 -17.25 9.27 0.66
C VAL A 127 -18.27 10.05 -0.17
N LEU A 128 -19.57 9.90 0.08
CA LEU A 128 -20.61 10.61 -0.67
C LEU A 128 -20.58 12.12 -0.42
N ALA A 129 -20.28 12.54 0.81
CA ALA A 129 -20.09 13.95 1.16
C ALA A 129 -18.88 14.52 0.42
N TRP A 130 -17.75 13.81 0.44
CA TRP A 130 -16.56 14.23 -0.32
C TRP A 130 -16.83 14.27 -1.83
N LEU A 131 -17.52 13.27 -2.40
CA LEU A 131 -17.87 13.25 -3.82
C LEU A 131 -18.73 14.46 -4.21
N LEU A 132 -19.67 14.85 -3.36
CA LEU A 132 -20.52 16.03 -3.60
C LEU A 132 -19.69 17.32 -3.61
N GLU A 133 -18.78 17.47 -2.65
CA GLU A 133 -17.85 18.60 -2.60
C GLU A 133 -16.91 18.61 -3.81
N ALA A 134 -16.36 17.46 -4.19
CA ALA A 134 -15.46 17.33 -5.33
C ALA A 134 -16.15 17.68 -6.66
N GLU A 135 -17.41 17.25 -6.83
CA GLU A 135 -18.23 17.61 -7.99
C GLU A 135 -18.50 19.13 -8.05
N ASP A 136 -18.80 19.78 -6.92
CA ASP A 136 -19.01 21.24 -6.86
C ASP A 136 -17.71 22.02 -7.16
N GLN A 137 -16.57 21.55 -6.62
CA GLN A 137 -15.26 22.12 -6.95
C GLN A 137 -14.95 21.99 -8.44
N LEU A 138 -15.18 20.81 -9.04
CA LEU A 138 -15.01 20.62 -10.48
C LEU A 138 -15.97 21.49 -11.31
N GLN A 139 -17.20 21.73 -10.86
CA GLN A 139 -18.14 22.58 -11.57
C GLN A 139 -17.79 24.07 -11.46
N SER A 140 -17.24 24.51 -10.33
CA SER A 140 -16.86 25.90 -10.08
C SER A 140 -15.54 26.31 -10.73
N MET A 141 -14.68 25.35 -11.08
CA MET A 141 -13.45 25.61 -11.83
C MET A 141 -13.75 26.15 -13.24
N LEU A 142 -13.46 27.43 -13.48
CA LEU A 142 -13.65 28.09 -14.77
C LEU A 142 -12.65 27.58 -15.84
N PRO A 143 -12.93 27.79 -17.14
CA PRO A 143 -11.97 27.53 -18.21
C PRO A 143 -10.64 28.25 -18.00
N VAL A 144 -9.55 27.68 -18.50
CA VAL A 144 -8.21 28.25 -18.38
C VAL A 144 -8.17 29.65 -19.02
N CYS A 145 -7.66 30.63 -18.28
CA CYS A 145 -7.50 31.98 -18.79
C CYS A 145 -6.37 32.04 -19.83
N GLU A 146 -6.61 32.59 -21.02
CA GLU A 146 -5.56 32.69 -22.05
C GLU A 146 -4.73 33.98 -21.95
N ALA A 147 -5.22 34.98 -21.22
CA ALA A 147 -4.70 36.35 -21.28
C ALA A 147 -3.89 36.78 -20.05
N ASP A 148 -4.06 36.13 -18.90
CA ASP A 148 -3.46 36.55 -17.63
C ASP A 148 -2.75 35.38 -16.92
N VAL A 149 -1.42 35.46 -16.87
CA VAL A 149 -0.55 34.45 -16.26
C VAL A 149 -0.80 34.29 -14.76
N GLU A 150 -1.16 35.35 -14.04
CA GLU A 150 -1.43 35.26 -12.60
C GLU A 150 -2.74 34.53 -12.32
N ILE A 151 -3.74 34.67 -13.20
CA ILE A 151 -4.98 33.88 -13.14
C ILE A 151 -4.68 32.41 -13.44
N VAL A 152 -3.91 32.13 -14.50
CA VAL A 152 -3.52 30.75 -14.85
C VAL A 152 -2.77 30.06 -13.72
N LYS A 153 -1.85 30.75 -13.05
CA LYS A 153 -1.14 30.19 -11.88
C LYS A 153 -2.10 29.80 -10.76
N ARG A 154 -3.11 30.63 -10.50
CA ARG A 154 -4.13 30.32 -9.49
C ARG A 154 -4.95 29.11 -9.90
N GLN A 155 -5.44 29.09 -11.14
CA GLN A 155 -6.21 27.95 -11.68
C GLN A 155 -5.41 26.64 -11.62
N PHE A 156 -4.12 26.69 -11.95
CA PHE A 156 -3.22 25.54 -11.84
C PHE A 156 -3.09 25.10 -10.38
N LYS A 157 -2.93 26.04 -9.44
CA LYS A 157 -2.80 25.71 -8.02
C LYS A 157 -4.09 25.09 -7.46
N ASP A 158 -5.24 25.65 -7.79
CA ASP A 158 -6.54 25.12 -7.40
C ASP A 158 -6.72 23.69 -7.95
N HIS A 159 -6.31 23.45 -9.20
CA HIS A 159 -6.34 22.11 -9.80
C HIS A 159 -5.33 21.14 -9.17
N GLU A 160 -4.11 21.59 -8.86
CA GLU A 160 -3.11 20.79 -8.14
C GLU A 160 -3.64 20.34 -6.78
N ASP A 161 -4.21 21.26 -6.01
CA ASP A 161 -4.78 20.96 -4.68
C ASP A 161 -5.95 19.98 -4.80
N PHE A 162 -6.79 20.14 -5.84
CA PHE A 162 -7.84 19.19 -6.16
C PHE A 162 -7.29 17.79 -6.50
N MET A 163 -6.26 17.68 -7.34
CA MET A 163 -5.63 16.41 -7.71
C MET A 163 -4.98 15.70 -6.51
N VAL A 164 -4.42 16.47 -5.58
CA VAL A 164 -3.93 15.95 -4.31
C VAL A 164 -5.09 15.40 -3.47
N SER A 165 -6.20 16.13 -3.36
CA SER A 165 -7.41 15.66 -2.65
C SER A 165 -7.98 14.38 -3.27
N LEU A 166 -8.08 14.34 -4.61
CA LEU A 166 -8.52 13.17 -5.36
C LEU A 166 -7.69 11.94 -5.01
N THR A 167 -6.37 12.08 -4.98
CA THR A 167 -5.44 10.99 -4.65
C THR A 167 -5.63 10.51 -3.21
N GLN A 168 -5.83 11.43 -2.25
CA GLN A 168 -6.06 11.08 -0.85
C GLN A 168 -7.37 10.31 -0.62
N SER A 169 -8.41 10.61 -1.41
CA SER A 169 -9.72 9.98 -1.29
C SER A 169 -9.79 8.58 -1.93
N GLN A 170 -8.85 8.23 -2.80
CA GLN A 170 -8.83 6.96 -3.54
C GLN A 170 -8.97 5.73 -2.64
N ASP A 171 -8.19 5.66 -1.56
CA ASP A 171 -8.21 4.51 -0.65
C ASP A 171 -9.53 4.41 0.11
N SER A 172 -10.12 5.55 0.49
CA SER A 172 -11.41 5.59 1.19
C SER A 172 -12.54 5.09 0.29
N VAL A 173 -12.58 5.56 -0.96
CA VAL A 173 -13.55 5.11 -1.97
C VAL A 173 -13.38 3.62 -2.25
N GLY A 174 -12.14 3.16 -2.49
CA GLY A 174 -11.85 1.73 -2.71
C GLY A 174 -12.28 0.85 -1.54
N LEU A 175 -12.08 1.32 -0.30
CA LEU A 175 -12.49 0.61 0.90
C LEU A 175 -14.02 0.50 1.02
N VAL A 176 -14.77 1.56 0.71
CA VAL A 176 -16.24 1.54 0.69
C VAL A 176 -16.76 0.54 -0.33
N LEU A 177 -16.25 0.58 -1.56
CA LEU A 177 -16.65 -0.35 -2.63
C LEU A 177 -16.37 -1.80 -2.24
N HIS A 178 -15.17 -2.08 -1.73
CA HIS A 178 -14.79 -3.44 -1.33
C HIS A 178 -15.65 -3.96 -0.17
N ARG A 179 -15.90 -3.13 0.85
CA ARG A 179 -16.76 -3.50 2.00
C ARG A 179 -18.20 -3.72 1.58
N GLY A 180 -18.73 -2.86 0.71
CA GLY A 180 -20.05 -3.03 0.13
C GLY A 180 -20.18 -4.40 -0.54
N GLN A 181 -19.20 -4.77 -1.35
CA GLN A 181 -19.22 -6.03 -2.09
C GLN A 181 -19.14 -7.26 -1.20
N ILE A 182 -18.33 -7.21 -0.12
CA ILE A 182 -18.31 -8.28 0.90
C ILE A 182 -19.67 -8.40 1.60
N LEU A 183 -20.29 -7.27 1.94
CA LEU A 183 -21.61 -7.27 2.59
C LEU A 183 -22.67 -7.84 1.65
N GLU A 184 -22.71 -7.41 0.40
CA GLU A 184 -23.63 -7.88 -0.64
C GLU A 184 -23.60 -9.41 -0.81
N GLN A 185 -22.41 -10.01 -0.80
CA GLN A 185 -22.21 -11.46 -0.92
C GLN A 185 -22.58 -12.25 0.35
N SER A 186 -22.99 -11.57 1.42
CA SER A 186 -23.32 -12.26 2.68
C SER A 186 -24.71 -12.91 2.62
N ASP A 187 -24.77 -14.24 2.79
CA ASP A 187 -26.01 -15.05 2.87
C ASP A 187 -27.00 -14.64 3.99
N LYS A 188 -26.63 -13.64 4.80
CA LYS A 188 -27.41 -13.19 5.96
C LYS A 188 -28.16 -11.89 5.70
N LEU A 189 -27.98 -11.24 4.53
CA LEU A 189 -28.79 -10.09 4.12
C LEU A 189 -30.12 -10.57 3.57
N ASN A 190 -31.16 -9.78 3.78
CA ASN A 190 -32.36 -9.95 2.97
C ASN A 190 -32.08 -9.44 1.54
N THR A 191 -32.92 -9.85 0.58
CA THR A 191 -32.76 -9.49 -0.83
C THR A 191 -32.81 -7.98 -1.07
N GLU A 192 -33.59 -7.24 -0.28
CA GLU A 192 -33.75 -5.78 -0.40
C GLU A 192 -32.51 -5.02 0.11
N GLU A 193 -31.92 -5.44 1.22
CA GLU A 193 -30.69 -4.89 1.80
C GLU A 193 -29.51 -5.14 0.85
N ALA A 194 -29.42 -6.34 0.27
CA ALA A 194 -28.40 -6.65 -0.72
C ALA A 194 -28.55 -5.77 -1.98
N ALA A 195 -29.78 -5.62 -2.49
CA ALA A 195 -30.06 -4.73 -3.63
C ALA A 195 -29.75 -3.25 -3.31
N SER A 196 -30.04 -2.80 -2.09
CA SER A 196 -29.73 -1.44 -1.64
C SER A 196 -28.22 -1.20 -1.60
N ILE A 197 -27.46 -2.13 -1.02
CA ILE A 197 -25.99 -2.06 -0.99
C ILE A 197 -25.42 -2.08 -2.42
N HIS A 198 -25.96 -2.93 -3.30
CA HIS A 198 -25.56 -2.95 -4.71
C HIS A 198 -25.75 -1.59 -5.38
N ASN A 199 -26.94 -0.97 -5.23
CA ASN A 199 -27.23 0.35 -5.79
C ASN A 199 -26.28 1.43 -5.23
N GLN A 200 -25.94 1.36 -3.94
CA GLN A 200 -24.99 2.28 -3.31
C GLN A 200 -23.58 2.14 -3.89
N ILE A 201 -23.10 0.91 -4.09
CA ILE A 201 -21.78 0.63 -4.71
C ILE A 201 -21.76 1.19 -6.14
N THR A 202 -22.78 0.89 -6.94
CA THR A 202 -22.90 1.38 -8.31
C THR A 202 -22.90 2.90 -8.36
N LEU A 203 -23.69 3.56 -7.51
CA LEU A 203 -23.73 5.03 -7.41
C LEU A 203 -22.36 5.63 -7.08
N VAL A 204 -21.66 5.09 -6.07
CA VAL A 204 -20.33 5.58 -5.68
C VAL A 204 -19.34 5.39 -6.83
N ASN A 205 -19.38 4.24 -7.50
CA ASN A 205 -18.49 3.93 -8.60
C ASN A 205 -18.69 4.89 -9.80
N GLU A 206 -19.94 5.13 -10.19
CA GLU A 206 -20.29 6.05 -11.27
C GLU A 206 -19.86 7.49 -10.96
N ARG A 207 -20.17 7.98 -9.75
CA ARG A 207 -19.79 9.35 -9.34
C ARG A 207 -18.29 9.52 -9.22
N TRP A 208 -17.60 8.55 -8.62
CA TRP A 208 -16.14 8.56 -8.52
C TRP A 208 -15.48 8.60 -9.90
N GLU A 209 -15.94 7.77 -10.84
CA GLU A 209 -15.37 7.75 -12.19
C GLU A 209 -15.66 9.05 -12.95
N SER A 210 -16.86 9.63 -12.78
CA SER A 210 -17.20 10.95 -13.31
C SER A 210 -16.26 12.05 -12.79
N VAL A 211 -16.01 12.08 -11.48
CA VAL A 211 -15.06 13.02 -10.86
C VAL A 211 -13.65 12.79 -11.40
N ARG A 212 -13.20 11.54 -11.50
CA ARG A 212 -11.88 11.20 -12.02
C ARG A 212 -11.73 11.62 -13.48
N GLN A 213 -12.75 11.38 -14.31
CA GLN A 213 -12.74 11.79 -15.72
C GLN A 213 -12.72 13.31 -15.85
N GLY A 214 -13.61 14.02 -15.14
CA GLY A 214 -13.66 15.48 -15.16
C GLY A 214 -12.37 16.13 -14.65
N ALA A 215 -11.66 15.48 -13.73
CA ALA A 215 -10.33 15.91 -13.29
C ALA A 215 -9.29 15.80 -14.41
N MET A 216 -9.32 14.71 -15.18
CA MET A 216 -8.32 14.41 -16.22
C MET A 216 -8.54 15.17 -17.53
N GLU A 217 -9.76 15.63 -17.78
CA GLU A 217 -10.11 16.43 -18.97
C GLU A 217 -9.72 17.90 -18.86
N ARG A 218 -9.37 18.36 -17.66
CA ARG A 218 -8.92 19.74 -17.39
C ARG A 218 -7.43 19.91 -17.67
#